data_AF-A0A4V6PTH4-F1
#
_entry.id   AF-A0A4V6PTH4-F1
#
_cell.length_a   1.000
_cell.length_b   1.000
_cell.length_c   1.000
_cell.angle_alpha   90.00
_cell.angle_beta   90.00
_cell.angle_gamma   90.00
#
_symmetry.space_group_name_H-M   'P 1'
#
loop_
_entity.id
_entity.type
_entity.pdbx_description
1 polymer ?
#
loop_
_entity_poly.entity_id
_entity_poly.type
_entity_poly.pdbx_seq_one_letter_code
_entity_poly.pdbx_strand_id
1 'polypeptide(L)'
;MILKLFVLIKKPLLLLLFFLFLISCERECKLSPIPSNLFELENCKKEYIFHCGNDTVHAKITDKYDYYEKTSFKSPTNIRRCEHYKSYELDFKGQKILVSVRKKVNDSLELDVLAFGNCIKFSSEKKIMQKELLQNKYYLFERESDCDSSNSIFKKVILKGYLITSITTSNNKIWTIK
;
A
#
# COMPACT_ATOMS: atom_id res chain seq x y z
N MET A 1 11.21 20.38 65.81
CA MET A 1 10.65 19.07 65.39
C MET A 1 10.01 19.18 63.99
N ILE A 2 10.75 19.68 62.98
CA ILE A 2 10.22 19.89 61.61
C ILE A 2 11.27 19.45 60.57
N LEU A 3 12.06 18.42 60.90
CA LEU A 3 13.14 17.94 60.03
C LEU A 3 13.15 16.42 59.89
N LYS A 4 11.97 15.81 59.79
CA LYS A 4 11.85 14.38 59.41
C LYS A 4 10.74 14.09 58.39
N LEU A 5 10.02 15.11 57.91
CA LEU A 5 8.90 14.91 56.98
C LEU A 5 9.24 15.13 55.49
N PHE A 6 10.45 15.57 55.16
CA PHE A 6 10.85 15.84 53.77
C PHE A 6 11.61 14.71 53.08
N VAL A 7 11.97 13.64 53.81
CA VAL A 7 12.76 12.53 53.26
C VAL A 7 11.87 11.44 52.62
N LEU A 8 10.59 11.35 52.98
CA LEU A 8 9.71 10.31 52.43
C LEU A 8 9.03 10.68 51.11
N ILE A 9 8.89 11.97 50.79
CA ILE A 9 8.12 12.43 49.60
C ILE A 9 8.95 12.38 48.31
N LYS A 10 10.28 12.34 48.40
CA LYS A 10 11.16 12.33 47.21
C LYS A 10 11.24 10.98 46.50
N LYS A 11 11.10 9.85 47.23
CA LYS A 11 11.21 8.49 46.67
C LYS A 11 10.04 8.09 45.75
N PRO A 12 8.75 8.28 46.12
CA PRO A 12 7.65 7.87 45.26
C PRO A 12 7.51 8.75 44.01
N LEU A 13 7.85 10.04 44.11
CA LEU A 13 7.83 10.96 42.96
C LEU A 13 8.90 10.59 41.92
N LEU A 14 10.11 10.22 42.36
CA LEU A 14 11.17 9.74 41.48
C LEU A 14 10.80 8.42 40.80
N LEU A 15 10.14 7.52 41.53
CA LEU A 15 9.68 6.23 40.99
C LEU A 15 8.62 6.44 39.91
N LEU A 16 7.67 7.37 40.13
CA LEU A 16 6.63 7.74 39.16
C LEU A 16 7.24 8.35 37.89
N LEU A 17 8.22 9.25 38.02
CA LEU A 17 8.96 9.83 36.89
C LEU A 17 9.74 8.77 36.11
N PHE A 18 10.34 7.78 36.78
CA PHE A 18 11.03 6.66 36.13
C PHE A 18 10.06 5.74 35.38
N PHE A 19 8.89 5.45 35.96
CA PHE A 19 7.82 4.70 35.28
C PHE A 19 7.27 5.47 34.06
N LEU A 20 7.11 6.79 34.16
CA LEU A 20 6.71 7.64 33.03
C LEU A 20 7.76 7.67 31.91
N PHE A 21 9.05 7.65 32.24
CA PHE A 21 10.15 7.50 31.27
C PHE A 21 10.11 6.15 30.54
N LEU A 22 9.79 5.06 31.25
CA LEU A 22 9.66 3.72 30.66
C LEU A 22 8.43 3.60 29.73
N ILE A 23 7.35 4.31 30.02
CA ILE A 23 6.14 4.36 29.16
C ILE A 23 6.39 5.20 27.89
N SER A 24 7.35 6.14 27.93
CA SER A 24 7.72 6.99 26.79
C SER A 24 8.78 6.37 25.88
N CYS A 25 9.24 5.14 26.15
CA CYS A 25 10.11 4.43 25.22
C CYS A 25 9.27 3.92 24.04
N GLU A 26 9.21 4.72 22.98
CA GLU A 26 8.51 4.36 21.76
C GLU A 26 9.01 3.00 21.27
N ARG A 27 8.11 2.02 21.13
CA ARG A 27 8.49 0.72 20.58
C ARG A 27 9.01 0.91 19.16
N GLU A 28 10.24 0.47 18.94
CA GLU A 28 10.84 0.47 17.61
C GLU A 28 9.99 -0.37 16.66
N CYS A 29 9.83 0.13 15.43
CA CYS A 29 9.09 -0.56 14.39
C CYS A 29 9.79 -1.88 14.03
N LYS A 30 9.15 -3.03 14.30
CA LYS A 30 9.69 -4.37 13.98
C LYS A 30 9.20 -4.92 12.64
N LEU A 31 8.55 -4.10 11.82
CA LEU A 31 8.05 -4.54 10.52
C LEU A 31 9.21 -4.67 9.54
N SER A 32 9.47 -5.88 9.07
CA SER A 32 10.42 -6.08 7.98
C SER A 32 9.95 -5.35 6.71
N PRO A 33 10.84 -4.64 5.99
CA PRO A 33 10.45 -4.02 4.73
C PRO A 33 9.97 -5.07 3.72
N ILE A 34 9.20 -4.65 2.71
CA ILE A 34 8.94 -5.47 1.53
C ILE A 34 10.30 -5.81 0.90
N PRO A 35 10.67 -7.10 0.78
CA PRO A 35 11.91 -7.50 0.13
C PRO A 35 12.04 -6.88 -1.26
N SER A 36 13.25 -6.41 -1.59
CA SER A 36 13.54 -5.75 -2.86
C SER A 36 13.08 -6.60 -4.05
N ASN A 37 13.29 -7.91 -3.99
CA ASN A 37 13.00 -8.88 -5.05
C ASN A 37 11.52 -9.20 -5.30
N LEU A 38 10.59 -8.70 -4.47
CA LEU A 38 9.15 -8.96 -4.65
C LEU A 38 8.46 -7.94 -5.53
N PHE A 39 8.92 -6.69 -5.47
CA PHE A 39 8.34 -5.56 -6.19
C PHE A 39 9.49 -4.62 -6.57
N GLU A 40 10.24 -5.05 -7.58
CA GLU A 40 11.35 -4.31 -8.14
C GLU A 40 10.79 -3.24 -9.08
N LEU A 41 10.61 -2.04 -8.55
CA LEU A 41 10.13 -0.88 -9.30
C LEU A 41 11.00 -0.56 -10.53
N GLU A 42 12.28 -0.92 -10.48
CA GLU A 42 13.23 -0.77 -11.58
C GLU A 42 12.85 -1.64 -12.79
N ASN A 43 12.28 -2.83 -12.56
CA ASN A 43 11.83 -3.73 -13.63
C ASN A 43 10.58 -3.22 -14.36
N CYS A 44 9.86 -2.26 -13.76
CA CYS A 44 8.73 -1.65 -14.43
C CYS A 44 9.23 -0.75 -15.58
N LYS A 45 8.94 -1.17 -16.82
CA LYS A 45 9.23 -0.39 -18.03
C LYS A 45 8.62 1.01 -17.93
N LYS A 46 9.31 2.01 -18.46
CA LYS A 46 8.81 3.39 -18.51
C LYS A 46 7.55 3.49 -19.37
N GLU A 47 7.46 2.69 -20.42
CA GLU A 47 6.33 2.67 -21.35
C GLU A 47 5.90 1.24 -21.68
N TYR A 48 4.60 1.09 -21.92
CA TYR A 48 3.93 -0.12 -22.32
C TYR A 48 3.09 0.16 -23.56
N ILE A 49 3.13 -0.76 -24.52
CA ILE A 49 2.27 -0.72 -25.70
C ILE A 49 1.14 -1.71 -25.48
N PHE A 50 -0.08 -1.19 -25.44
CA PHE A 50 -1.29 -1.97 -25.31
C PHE A 50 -1.96 -2.15 -26.67
N HIS A 51 -2.43 -3.36 -26.94
CA HIS A 51 -3.10 -3.73 -28.19
C HIS A 51 -4.55 -4.14 -27.93
N CYS A 52 -5.47 -3.68 -28.79
CA CYS A 52 -6.86 -4.12 -28.84
C CYS A 52 -7.30 -4.29 -30.31
N GLY A 53 -7.25 -5.51 -30.83
CA GLY A 53 -7.41 -5.74 -32.27
C GLY A 53 -6.28 -5.06 -33.04
N ASN A 54 -6.64 -4.14 -33.95
CA ASN A 54 -5.69 -3.33 -34.72
C ASN A 54 -5.32 -2.01 -34.03
N ASP A 55 -5.99 -1.66 -32.93
CA ASP A 55 -5.72 -0.42 -32.20
C ASP A 55 -4.51 -0.59 -31.27
N THR A 56 -3.73 0.48 -31.12
CA THR A 56 -2.62 0.55 -30.16
C THR A 56 -2.74 1.78 -29.26
N VAL A 57 -2.25 1.65 -28.03
CA VAL A 57 -2.19 2.73 -27.04
C VAL A 57 -0.84 2.66 -26.33
N HIS A 58 -0.14 3.78 -26.28
CA HIS A 58 1.03 3.95 -25.43
C HIS A 58 0.56 4.35 -24.04
N ALA A 59 0.99 3.59 -23.03
CA ALA A 59 0.79 3.92 -21.63
C ALA A 59 2.15 4.11 -20.98
N LYS A 60 2.27 5.11 -20.12
CA LYS A 60 3.55 5.49 -19.49
C LYS A 60 3.45 5.36 -17.98
N ILE A 61 4.52 4.90 -17.35
CA ILE A 61 4.65 5.06 -15.90
C ILE A 61 5.01 6.53 -15.63
N THR A 62 4.12 7.21 -14.91
CA THR A 62 4.29 8.61 -14.52
C THR A 62 5.11 8.73 -13.24
N ASP A 63 4.85 7.85 -12.28
CA ASP A 63 5.47 7.91 -10.95
C ASP A 63 5.76 6.51 -10.37
N LYS A 64 6.73 6.47 -9.46
CA LYS A 64 7.13 5.30 -8.68
C LYS A 64 7.35 5.72 -7.23
N TYR A 65 6.91 4.89 -6.30
CA TYR A 65 6.84 5.21 -4.87
C TYR A 65 7.41 4.04 -4.06
N ASP A 66 8.35 4.30 -3.17
CA ASP A 66 8.88 3.32 -2.21
C ASP A 66 8.98 4.03 -0.84
N TYR A 67 7.98 3.81 -0.01
CA TYR A 67 7.84 4.49 1.27
C TYR A 67 7.75 3.50 2.40
N TYR A 68 8.61 3.71 3.39
CA TYR A 68 8.63 2.98 4.64
C TYR A 68 8.20 3.93 5.76
N GLU A 69 6.91 3.95 6.06
CA GLU A 69 6.33 4.83 7.06
C GLU A 69 6.27 4.17 8.44
N LYS A 70 6.80 4.88 9.43
CA LYS A 70 6.61 4.60 10.86
C LYS A 70 5.53 5.56 11.38
N THR A 71 4.25 5.28 11.17
CA THR A 71 3.19 6.18 11.67
C THR A 71 3.02 6.02 13.19
N SER A 72 3.46 7.03 13.94
CA SER A 72 3.13 7.18 15.36
C SER A 72 1.69 7.65 15.50
N PHE A 73 0.76 6.75 15.81
CA PHE A 73 -0.53 7.18 16.32
C PHE A 73 -0.37 7.58 17.79
N LYS A 74 -0.70 8.84 18.13
CA LYS A 74 -0.98 9.23 19.52
C LYS A 74 -2.31 8.60 19.95
N SER A 75 -2.34 7.29 20.14
CA SER A 75 -3.37 6.65 20.96
C SER A 75 -2.99 6.82 22.44
N PRO A 76 -3.94 6.64 23.39
CA PRO A 76 -3.62 6.56 24.82
C PRO A 76 -2.57 5.48 25.17
N THR A 77 -2.31 4.57 24.22
CA THR A 77 -1.41 3.42 24.32
C THR A 77 -0.07 3.60 23.57
N ASN A 78 0.20 4.75 22.93
CA ASN A 78 1.44 5.03 22.17
C ASN A 78 1.83 3.92 21.16
N ILE A 79 0.86 3.40 20.40
CA ILE A 79 1.14 2.34 19.40
C ILE A 79 1.56 2.98 18.07
N ARG A 80 2.81 2.73 17.65
CA ARG A 80 3.27 2.99 16.28
C ARG A 80 2.72 1.90 15.35
N ARG A 81 1.98 2.30 14.31
CA ARG A 81 1.66 1.43 13.19
C ARG A 81 2.79 1.55 12.17
N CYS A 82 3.26 0.42 11.68
CA CYS A 82 4.29 0.38 10.66
C CYS A 82 3.66 0.00 9.35
N GLU A 83 4.06 0.67 8.28
CA GLU A 83 3.66 0.31 6.94
C GLU A 83 4.84 0.50 5.99
N HIS A 84 4.99 -0.45 5.07
CA HIS A 84 5.82 -0.26 3.89
C HIS A 84 4.90 -0.38 2.69
N TYR A 85 4.89 0.61 1.81
CA TYR A 85 4.25 0.46 0.51
C TYR A 85 5.21 0.77 -0.65
N LYS A 86 5.07 -0.02 -1.71
CA LYS A 86 5.70 0.23 -3.00
C LYS A 86 4.64 0.31 -4.07
N SER A 87 4.70 1.32 -4.93
CA SER A 87 3.67 1.56 -5.93
C SER A 87 4.22 2.15 -7.22
N TYR A 88 3.54 1.92 -8.34
CA TYR A 88 3.76 2.67 -9.58
C TYR A 88 2.43 3.16 -10.15
N GLU A 89 2.47 4.31 -10.80
CA GLU A 89 1.32 4.91 -11.47
C GLU A 89 1.49 4.79 -12.99
N LEU A 90 0.50 4.19 -13.65
CA LEU A 90 0.44 4.07 -15.11
C LEU A 90 -0.63 5.00 -15.67
N ASP A 91 -0.25 5.91 -16.55
CA ASP A 91 -1.18 6.72 -17.36
C ASP A 91 -1.57 5.95 -18.63
N PHE A 92 -2.85 5.59 -18.72
CA PHE A 92 -3.47 4.92 -19.86
C PHE A 92 -4.64 5.79 -20.36
N LYS A 93 -4.52 6.32 -21.58
CA LYS A 93 -5.52 7.22 -22.20
C LYS A 93 -5.89 8.43 -21.33
N GLY A 94 -4.93 9.00 -20.61
CA GLY A 94 -5.15 10.16 -19.75
C GLY A 94 -5.80 9.83 -18.41
N GLN A 95 -6.02 8.55 -18.09
CA GLN A 95 -6.46 8.10 -16.78
C GLN A 95 -5.38 7.28 -16.09
N LYS A 96 -5.26 7.45 -14.78
CA LYS A 96 -4.21 6.85 -13.96
C LYS A 96 -4.67 5.53 -13.35
N ILE A 97 -3.78 4.54 -13.35
CA ILE A 97 -3.89 3.29 -12.62
C ILE A 97 -2.74 3.24 -11.62
N LEU A 98 -3.04 3.26 -10.32
CA LEU A 98 -2.03 3.05 -9.28
C LEU A 98 -2.02 1.59 -8.86
N VAL A 99 -0.91 0.88 -9.07
CA VAL A 99 -0.70 -0.46 -8.54
C VAL A 99 0.18 -0.37 -7.32
N SER A 100 -0.28 -0.91 -6.20
CA SER A 100 0.41 -0.81 -4.91
C SER A 100 0.56 -2.18 -4.24
N VAL A 101 1.75 -2.46 -3.70
CA VAL A 101 1.98 -3.53 -2.74
C VAL A 101 2.24 -2.90 -1.38
N ARG A 102 1.40 -3.21 -0.40
CA ARG A 102 1.49 -2.71 0.97
C ARG A 102 1.80 -3.84 1.93
N LYS A 103 2.53 -3.53 3.00
CA LYS A 103 2.87 -4.46 4.07
C LYS A 103 2.59 -3.77 5.40
N LYS A 104 1.66 -4.34 6.15
CA LYS A 104 1.27 -3.87 7.50
C LYS A 104 1.59 -4.89 8.60
N VAL A 105 1.83 -6.15 8.21
CA VAL A 105 2.24 -7.27 9.08
C VAL A 105 3.36 -8.08 8.40
N ASN A 106 4.13 -8.86 9.15
CA ASN A 106 5.35 -9.48 8.62
C ASN A 106 5.10 -10.54 7.52
N ASP A 107 4.02 -11.31 7.63
CA ASP A 107 3.84 -12.53 6.82
C ASP A 107 2.89 -12.37 5.63
N SER A 108 2.28 -11.20 5.44
CA SER A 108 1.34 -10.96 4.34
C SER A 108 1.57 -9.61 3.67
N LEU A 109 1.21 -9.56 2.39
CA LEU A 109 1.16 -8.35 1.59
C LEU A 109 -0.27 -8.06 1.17
N GLU A 110 -0.56 -6.81 0.86
CA GLU A 110 -1.81 -6.34 0.26
C GLU A 110 -1.47 -5.81 -1.13
N LEU A 111 -2.06 -6.39 -2.18
CA LEU A 111 -1.93 -5.92 -3.55
C LEU A 111 -3.21 -5.15 -3.92
N ASP A 112 -3.04 -3.91 -4.35
CA ASP A 112 -4.13 -2.97 -4.61
C ASP A 112 -4.00 -2.36 -6.01
N VAL A 113 -5.15 -2.05 -6.61
CA VAL A 113 -5.26 -1.35 -7.90
C VAL A 113 -6.27 -0.21 -7.75
N LEU A 114 -5.79 1.04 -7.73
CA LEU A 114 -6.66 2.21 -7.74
C LEU A 114 -6.82 2.69 -9.17
N ALA A 115 -7.96 2.35 -9.77
CA ALA A 115 -8.32 2.72 -11.13
C ALA A 115 -9.82 3.04 -11.30
N PHE A 116 -10.69 2.55 -10.41
CA PHE A 116 -12.13 2.41 -10.70
C PHE A 116 -13.00 3.62 -10.31
N GLY A 117 -12.39 4.71 -9.85
CA GLY A 117 -13.10 5.88 -9.31
C GLY A 117 -13.40 5.74 -7.82
N ASN A 118 -14.37 6.51 -7.32
CA ASN A 118 -14.82 6.43 -5.93
C ASN A 118 -15.83 5.29 -5.78
N CYS A 119 -15.51 4.30 -4.95
CA CYS A 119 -16.37 3.18 -4.62
C CYS A 119 -16.92 3.31 -3.20
N ILE A 120 -18.20 2.98 -3.00
CA ILE A 120 -18.86 3.05 -1.68
C ILE A 120 -18.31 1.95 -0.75
N LYS A 121 -18.00 0.77 -1.31
CA LYS A 121 -17.23 -0.28 -0.63
C LYS A 121 -15.73 -0.10 -0.86
N PHE A 122 -14.97 -0.44 0.18
CA PHE A 122 -13.52 -0.25 0.29
C PHE A 122 -12.74 -0.76 -0.91
N SER A 123 -11.51 -0.23 -1.05
CA SER A 123 -10.52 -0.49 -2.10
C SER A 123 -10.54 -1.93 -2.61
N SER A 124 -10.32 -2.08 -3.92
CA SER A 124 -10.12 -3.35 -4.59
C SER A 124 -8.79 -4.01 -4.17
N GLU A 125 -8.58 -4.17 -2.87
CA GLU A 125 -7.41 -4.75 -2.24
C GLU A 125 -7.54 -6.27 -2.21
N LYS A 126 -6.45 -6.94 -2.56
CA LYS A 126 -6.30 -8.39 -2.41
C LYS A 126 -5.19 -8.68 -1.42
N LYS A 127 -5.55 -9.34 -0.32
CA LYS A 127 -4.56 -9.91 0.60
C LYS A 127 -3.92 -11.11 -0.07
N ILE A 128 -2.59 -11.11 -0.12
CA ILE A 128 -1.80 -12.17 -0.74
C ILE A 128 -0.69 -12.59 0.21
N MET A 129 -0.43 -13.89 0.27
CA MET A 129 0.76 -14.37 0.96
C MET A 129 2.01 -13.92 0.21
N GLN A 130 3.06 -13.53 0.92
CA GLN A 130 4.29 -13.02 0.32
C GLN A 130 4.87 -13.97 -0.74
N LYS A 131 4.84 -15.28 -0.48
CA LYS A 131 5.35 -16.31 -1.42
C LYS A 131 4.54 -16.40 -2.72
N GLU A 132 3.27 -16.01 -2.71
CA GLU A 132 2.41 -16.10 -3.90
C GLU A 132 2.73 -15.01 -4.93
N LEU A 133 3.14 -13.82 -4.48
CA LEU A 133 3.52 -12.74 -5.39
C LEU A 133 4.73 -13.14 -6.26
N LEU A 134 5.68 -13.91 -5.71
CA LEU A 134 6.83 -14.46 -6.44
C LEU A 134 6.45 -15.54 -7.46
N GLN A 135 5.28 -16.15 -7.32
CA GLN A 135 4.85 -17.22 -8.23
C GLN A 135 4.31 -16.68 -9.56
N ASN A 136 4.33 -15.36 -9.80
CA ASN A 136 3.89 -14.72 -11.04
C ASN A 136 2.48 -15.17 -11.48
N LYS A 137 1.58 -15.35 -10.51
CA LYS A 137 0.17 -15.69 -10.73
C LYS A 137 -0.62 -14.49 -11.24
N TYR A 138 -1.77 -14.78 -11.85
CA TYR A 138 -2.68 -13.73 -12.32
C TYR A 138 -3.63 -13.25 -11.22
N TYR A 139 -3.77 -11.94 -11.08
CA TYR A 139 -4.69 -11.29 -10.15
C TYR A 139 -5.65 -10.40 -10.94
N LEU A 140 -6.95 -10.64 -10.76
CA LEU A 140 -8.02 -9.89 -11.40
C LEU A 140 -8.56 -8.83 -10.45
N PHE A 141 -8.63 -7.59 -10.90
CA PHE A 141 -9.27 -6.47 -10.22
C PHE A 141 -10.39 -5.97 -11.12
N GLU A 142 -11.61 -5.88 -10.63
CA GLU A 142 -12.77 -5.50 -11.41
C GLU A 142 -13.58 -4.46 -10.64
N ARG A 143 -14.08 -3.47 -11.37
CA ARG A 143 -14.90 -2.39 -10.83
C ARG A 143 -16.18 -2.98 -10.23
N GLU A 144 -16.41 -2.69 -8.97
CA GLU A 144 -17.66 -3.03 -8.30
C GLU A 144 -18.82 -2.18 -8.84
N SER A 145 -20.04 -2.70 -8.73
CA SER A 145 -21.24 -2.07 -9.29
C SER A 145 -21.61 -0.74 -8.63
N ASP A 146 -21.16 -0.52 -7.40
CA ASP A 146 -21.39 0.67 -6.58
C ASP A 146 -20.26 1.71 -6.69
N CYS A 147 -19.28 1.48 -7.57
CA CYS A 147 -18.32 2.51 -7.95
C CYS A 147 -18.98 3.54 -8.88
N ASP A 148 -18.67 4.82 -8.67
CA ASP A 148 -19.16 5.91 -9.51
C ASP A 148 -18.70 5.71 -10.97
N SER A 149 -19.63 5.18 -11.78
CA SER A 149 -19.38 4.79 -13.16
C SER A 149 -19.06 5.97 -14.10
N SER A 150 -19.30 7.21 -13.65
CA SER A 150 -19.17 8.40 -14.48
C SER A 150 -17.73 8.86 -14.71
N ASN A 151 -16.79 8.45 -13.84
CA ASN A 151 -15.44 9.04 -13.82
C ASN A 151 -14.32 8.14 -14.36
N SER A 152 -14.48 6.81 -14.35
CA SER A 152 -13.44 5.87 -14.78
C SER A 152 -13.77 5.13 -16.08
N ILE A 153 -12.81 5.15 -17.03
CA ILE A 153 -12.88 4.29 -18.23
C ILE A 153 -12.55 2.84 -17.91
N PHE A 154 -12.03 2.52 -16.73
CA PHE A 154 -11.57 1.18 -16.37
C PHE A 154 -12.72 0.34 -15.81
N LYS A 155 -12.90 -0.85 -16.39
CA LYS A 155 -13.81 -1.86 -15.88
C LYS A 155 -13.06 -2.97 -15.16
N LYS A 156 -11.91 -3.40 -15.69
CA LYS A 156 -11.12 -4.49 -15.12
C LYS A 156 -9.64 -4.32 -15.44
N VAL A 157 -8.78 -4.71 -14.50
CA VAL A 157 -7.33 -4.73 -14.63
C VAL A 157 -6.83 -6.12 -14.22
N ILE A 158 -5.99 -6.73 -15.04
CA ILE A 158 -5.35 -8.01 -14.74
C ILE A 158 -3.86 -7.77 -14.53
N LEU A 159 -3.36 -8.20 -13.38
CA LEU A 159 -1.95 -8.22 -13.04
C LEU A 159 -1.39 -9.64 -13.20
N LYS A 160 -0.11 -9.77 -13.53
CA LYS A 160 0.69 -10.98 -13.36
C LYS A 160 1.80 -10.67 -12.35
N GLY A 161 1.74 -11.29 -11.18
CA GLY A 161 2.44 -10.76 -10.01
C GLY A 161 1.89 -9.36 -9.70
N TYR A 162 2.71 -8.34 -9.92
CA TYR A 162 2.35 -6.93 -9.74
C TYR A 162 2.31 -6.11 -11.04
N LEU A 163 2.63 -6.72 -12.18
CA LEU A 163 2.68 -6.03 -13.47
C LEU A 163 1.33 -6.12 -14.17
N ILE A 164 0.82 -4.98 -14.64
CA ILE A 164 -0.38 -4.97 -15.50
C ILE A 164 -0.07 -5.79 -16.76
N THR A 165 -1.02 -6.65 -17.15
CA THR A 165 -0.96 -7.44 -18.38
C THR A 165 -2.15 -7.16 -19.30
N SER A 166 -3.30 -6.82 -18.71
CA SER A 166 -4.51 -6.49 -19.46
C SER A 166 -5.35 -5.44 -18.75
N ILE A 167 -6.00 -4.59 -19.54
CA ILE A 167 -6.99 -3.60 -19.09
C ILE A 167 -8.25 -3.79 -19.92
N THR A 168 -9.41 -3.91 -19.28
CA THR A 168 -10.72 -3.87 -19.93
C THR A 168 -11.38 -2.53 -19.63
N THR A 169 -11.79 -1.80 -20.67
CA THR A 169 -12.45 -0.51 -20.52
C THR A 169 -13.98 -0.65 -20.44
N SER A 170 -14.69 0.40 -20.02
CA SER A 170 -16.15 0.42 -19.85
C SER A 170 -16.93 0.08 -21.14
N ASN A 171 -16.36 0.35 -22.31
CA ASN A 171 -16.89 -0.07 -23.62
C ASN A 171 -16.54 -1.52 -24.00
N ASN A 172 -16.10 -2.34 -23.04
CA ASN A 172 -15.69 -3.74 -23.18
C ASN A 172 -14.51 -4.00 -24.14
N LYS A 173 -13.75 -2.98 -24.56
CA LYS A 173 -12.46 -3.19 -25.25
C LYS A 173 -11.44 -3.79 -24.28
N ILE A 174 -10.74 -4.83 -24.72
CA ILE A 174 -9.69 -5.51 -23.95
C ILE A 174 -8.34 -5.15 -24.56
N TRP A 175 -7.51 -4.50 -23.75
CA TRP A 175 -6.17 -4.02 -24.08
C TRP A 175 -5.15 -4.93 -23.42
N THR A 176 -4.24 -5.50 -24.19
CA THR A 176 -3.21 -6.44 -23.70
C THR A 176 -1.81 -5.95 -24.05
N ILE A 177 -0.85 -6.16 -23.14
CA ILE A 177 0.57 -5.93 -23.42
C ILE A 177 1.09 -7.15 -24.20
N LYS A 178 1.76 -6.90 -25.32
CA LYS A 178 2.48 -7.91 -26.10
C LYS A 178 3.98 -7.77 -25.93
#